data_AF-W4VP77-F1
#
_entry.id   AF-W4VP77-F1
#
_cell.length_a   1.000
_cell.length_b   1.000
_cell.length_c   1.000
_cell.angle_alpha   90.00
_cell.angle_beta   90.00
_cell.angle_gamma   90.00
#
_symmetry.space_group_name_H-M   'P 1'
#
loop_
_entity.id
_entity.type
_entity.pdbx_description
1 polymer ?
#
loop_
_entity_poly.entity_id
_entity_poly.type
_entity_poly.pdbx_seq_one_letter_code
_entity_poly.pdbx_strand_id
1 'polypeptide(L)'
;MKILAITSCPNGIAHTYMAAENLEKAAEEMGTNIKVETQGSIGAENELTSAEIKEAEAIIIAADKAVEKDRFIGKKLIVVGVQEGIRNPKRLIEKALNDDIPVYQGGDSSNRDKMPTSSEATKQNPIYRHLMNGVSFMVPFIVVGGVVNCDRINSWRSSR
;
A
#
# COMPACT_ATOMS: atom_id res chain seq x y z
N MET A 1 -3.33 23.17 -8.27
CA MET A 1 -2.95 21.77 -8.01
C MET A 1 -4.03 21.13 -7.14
N LYS A 2 -4.52 19.95 -7.51
CA LYS A 2 -5.51 19.20 -6.73
C LYS A 2 -4.83 17.96 -6.14
N ILE A 3 -4.76 17.91 -4.81
CA ILE A 3 -4.13 16.82 -4.07
C ILE A 3 -5.23 16.03 -3.38
N LEU A 4 -5.10 14.71 -3.40
CA LEU A 4 -5.97 13.84 -2.61
C LEU A 4 -5.15 13.21 -1.49
N ALA A 5 -5.78 13.01 -0.33
CA ALA A 5 -5.16 12.29 0.76
C ALA A 5 -6.09 11.23 1.35
N ILE A 6 -5.48 10.18 1.91
CA ILE A 6 -6.17 9.18 2.71
C ILE A 6 -5.49 9.08 4.06
N THR A 7 -6.25 9.15 5.14
CA THR A 7 -5.74 8.92 6.49
C THR A 7 -6.36 7.65 7.09
N SER A 8 -5.56 6.81 7.74
CA SER A 8 -6.09 5.64 8.44
C SER A 8 -5.22 5.17 9.60
N CYS A 9 -5.79 5.19 10.81
CA CYS A 9 -5.15 4.67 12.01
C CYS A 9 -5.97 3.49 12.57
N PRO A 10 -5.36 2.31 12.79
CA PRO A 10 -6.05 1.18 13.41
C PRO A 10 -6.34 1.42 14.91
N ASN A 11 -5.58 2.31 15.56
CA ASN A 11 -5.62 2.56 17.01
C ASN A 11 -6.71 3.57 17.42
N GLY A 12 -7.61 3.93 16.51
CA GLY A 12 -8.75 4.80 16.78
C GLY A 12 -8.85 6.01 15.86
N ILE A 13 -9.96 6.74 15.98
CA ILE A 13 -10.34 7.83 15.07
C ILE A 13 -9.55 9.13 15.29
N ALA A 14 -8.99 9.35 16.49
CA ALA A 14 -8.35 10.61 16.85
C ALA A 14 -7.17 10.95 15.92
N HIS A 15 -6.24 10.02 15.72
CA HIS A 15 -5.10 10.24 14.83
C HIS A 15 -5.52 10.38 13.36
N THR A 16 -6.56 9.66 12.94
CA THR A 16 -7.11 9.74 11.57
C THR A 16 -7.62 11.15 11.28
N TYR A 17 -8.44 11.72 12.17
CA TYR A 17 -8.96 13.09 12.00
C TYR A 17 -7.89 14.15 12.22
N MET A 18 -7.00 13.98 13.21
CA MET A 18 -5.89 14.93 13.42
C MET A 18 -4.98 15.02 12.19
N ALA A 19 -4.68 13.89 11.55
CA ALA A 19 -3.90 13.88 10.32
C ALA A 19 -4.64 14.59 9.19
N ALA A 20 -5.95 14.38 9.07
CA ALA A 20 -6.77 15.00 8.04
C ALA A 20 -6.83 16.52 8.22
N GLU A 21 -7.17 17.00 9.41
CA GLU A 21 -7.26 18.42 9.74
C GLU A 21 -5.90 19.14 9.55
N ASN A 22 -4.80 18.50 9.96
CA ASN A 22 -3.46 19.07 9.78
C ASN A 22 -3.05 19.17 8.31
N LEU A 23 -3.44 18.19 7.49
CA LEU A 23 -3.21 18.23 6.04
C LEU A 23 -4.07 19.31 5.37
N GLU A 24 -5.33 19.46 5.76
CA GLU A 24 -6.24 20.49 5.26
C GLU A 24 -5.72 21.90 5.59
N LYS A 25 -5.38 22.15 6.85
CA LYS A 25 -4.80 23.43 7.28
C LYS A 25 -3.50 23.76 6.54
N ALA A 26 -2.60 22.78 6.41
CA ALA A 26 -1.35 22.99 5.68
C ALA A 26 -1.58 23.29 4.19
N ALA A 27 -2.58 22.67 3.58
CA ALA A 27 -2.94 22.93 2.19
C ALA A 27 -3.55 24.31 2.01
N GLU A 28 -4.43 24.74 2.92
CA GLU A 28 -5.02 26.09 2.93
C GLU A 28 -3.94 27.17 3.07
N GLU A 29 -2.99 26.98 3.99
CA GLU A 29 -1.84 27.88 4.17
C GLU A 29 -0.96 27.97 2.90
N MET A 30 -0.87 26.88 2.12
CA MET A 30 -0.13 26.81 0.87
C MET A 30 -0.97 27.18 -0.36
N GLY A 31 -2.25 27.55 -0.20
CA GLY A 31 -3.16 27.87 -1.29
C GLY A 31 -3.44 26.70 -2.24
N THR A 32 -3.36 25.46 -1.75
CA THR A 32 -3.56 24.24 -2.52
C THR A 32 -4.87 23.57 -2.16
N ASN A 33 -5.60 23.06 -3.17
CA ASN A 33 -6.85 22.35 -2.92
C ASN A 33 -6.56 20.88 -2.56
N ILE A 34 -6.93 20.48 -1.34
CA ILE A 34 -6.80 19.12 -0.86
C ILE A 34 -8.16 18.54 -0.48
N LYS A 35 -8.39 17.27 -0.80
CA LYS A 35 -9.51 16.50 -0.27
C LYS A 35 -8.99 15.28 0.49
N VAL A 36 -9.44 15.10 1.73
CA VAL A 36 -8.99 14.02 2.59
C VAL A 36 -10.11 13.02 2.83
N GLU A 37 -9.84 11.75 2.50
CA GLU A 37 -10.68 10.61 2.88
C GLU A 37 -10.17 10.03 4.20
N THR A 38 -11.05 9.92 5.19
CA THR A 38 -10.73 9.41 6.52
C THR A 38 -11.24 7.99 6.66
N GLN A 39 -10.35 7.03 6.93
CA GLN A 39 -10.70 5.62 7.14
C GLN A 39 -10.46 5.24 8.60
N GLY A 40 -11.52 5.31 9.41
CA GLY A 40 -11.48 4.99 10.84
C GLY A 40 -12.12 3.63 11.17
N SER A 41 -12.29 3.39 12.47
CA SER A 41 -12.99 2.21 13.00
C SER A 41 -14.48 2.19 12.63
N ILE A 42 -15.06 3.37 12.38
CA ILE A 42 -16.48 3.56 12.06
C ILE A 42 -16.74 3.31 10.56
N GLY A 43 -15.74 3.51 9.71
CA GLY A 43 -15.85 3.37 8.27
C GLY A 43 -14.96 4.36 7.52
N ALA A 44 -15.12 4.41 6.20
CA ALA A 44 -14.56 5.45 5.36
C ALA A 44 -15.54 6.62 5.26
N GLU A 45 -15.04 7.85 5.38
CA GLU A 45 -15.78 9.08 5.17
C GLU A 45 -15.07 9.94 4.12
N ASN A 46 -15.83 10.80 3.45
CA ASN A 46 -15.34 11.65 2.36
C ASN A 46 -14.65 10.85 1.24
N GLU A 47 -15.20 9.68 0.92
CA GLU A 47 -14.65 8.78 -0.08
C GLU A 47 -14.32 9.49 -1.39
N LEU A 48 -13.13 9.17 -1.91
CA LEU A 48 -12.61 9.70 -3.15
C LEU A 48 -13.33 9.04 -4.33
N THR A 49 -13.94 9.86 -5.17
CA THR A 49 -14.57 9.40 -6.40
C THR A 49 -13.53 9.17 -7.49
N SER A 50 -13.80 8.24 -8.41
CA SER A 50 -12.91 7.97 -9.55
C SER A 50 -12.65 9.20 -10.43
N ALA A 51 -13.59 10.15 -10.47
CA ALA A 51 -13.40 11.42 -11.20
C ALA A 51 -12.35 12.29 -10.53
N GLU A 52 -12.41 12.44 -9.21
CA GLU A 52 -11.43 13.21 -8.43
C GLU A 52 -10.04 12.60 -8.53
N ILE A 53 -9.93 11.27 -8.48
CA ILE A 53 -8.66 10.56 -8.61
C ILE A 53 -8.02 10.83 -9.99
N LYS A 54 -8.83 10.91 -11.04
CA LYS A 54 -8.34 11.24 -12.39
C LYS A 54 -7.84 12.67 -12.49
N GLU A 55 -8.51 13.62 -11.83
CA GLU A 55 -8.11 15.03 -11.79
C GLU A 55 -6.92 15.28 -10.84
N ALA A 56 -6.70 14.40 -9.87
CA ALA A 56 -5.63 14.54 -8.91
C ALA A 56 -4.26 14.42 -9.57
N GLU A 57 -3.37 15.31 -9.13
CA GLU A 57 -1.99 15.36 -9.61
C GLU A 57 -1.07 14.51 -8.74
N ALA A 58 -1.32 14.51 -7.43
CA ALA A 58 -0.63 13.70 -6.45
C ALA A 58 -1.60 13.18 -5.37
N ILE A 59 -1.25 12.01 -4.82
CA ILE A 59 -2.05 11.30 -3.83
C ILE A 59 -1.17 10.98 -2.62
N ILE A 60 -1.62 11.36 -1.42
CA ILE A 60 -0.91 11.18 -0.17
C ILE A 60 -1.66 10.16 0.69
N ILE A 61 -1.05 9.03 0.97
CA ILE A 61 -1.59 8.02 1.88
C ILE A 61 -0.83 8.13 3.19
N ALA A 62 -1.49 8.66 4.22
CA ALA A 62 -1.00 8.72 5.60
C ALA A 62 -1.73 7.67 6.44
N ALA A 63 -1.30 6.41 6.32
CA ALA A 63 -2.00 5.28 6.91
C ALA A 63 -1.03 4.31 7.60
N ASP A 64 -1.44 3.85 8.78
CA ASP A 64 -0.76 2.78 9.54
C ASP A 64 -1.42 1.42 9.27
N LYS A 65 -2.54 1.40 8.53
CA LYS A 65 -3.26 0.21 8.07
C LYS A 65 -3.08 0.05 6.55
N ALA A 66 -3.22 -1.18 6.05
CA ALA A 66 -3.33 -1.44 4.63
C ALA A 66 -4.58 -0.76 4.03
N VAL A 67 -4.36 0.11 3.05
CA VAL A 67 -5.38 0.83 2.26
C VAL A 67 -5.35 0.30 0.82
N GLU A 68 -6.51 0.22 0.18
CA GLU A 68 -6.62 -0.17 -1.22
C GLU A 68 -5.95 0.86 -2.14
N LYS A 69 -4.94 0.41 -2.90
CA LYS A 69 -4.13 1.27 -3.80
C LYS A 69 -4.47 1.09 -5.28
N ASP A 70 -5.32 0.13 -5.60
CA ASP A 70 -5.63 -0.24 -6.98
C ASP A 70 -6.33 0.88 -7.75
N ARG A 71 -7.05 1.75 -7.04
CA ARG A 71 -7.68 2.96 -7.60
C ARG A 71 -6.66 4.04 -8.01
N PHE A 72 -5.42 3.97 -7.55
CA PHE A 72 -4.38 5.00 -7.74
C PHE A 72 -3.29 4.62 -8.74
N ILE A 73 -3.55 3.59 -9.56
CA ILE A 73 -2.61 3.13 -10.58
C ILE A 73 -2.39 4.23 -11.63
N GLY A 74 -1.13 4.49 -11.95
CA GLY A 74 -0.70 5.54 -12.88
C GLY A 74 -0.62 6.94 -12.27
N LYS A 75 -0.83 7.08 -10.95
CA LYS A 75 -0.75 8.37 -10.24
C LYS A 75 0.49 8.47 -9.36
N LYS A 76 0.93 9.70 -9.10
CA LYS A 76 2.01 9.99 -8.14
C LYS A 76 1.48 9.71 -6.74
N LEU A 77 2.14 8.79 -6.04
CA LEU A 77 1.63 8.25 -4.79
C LEU A 77 2.70 8.31 -3.71
N ILE A 78 2.41 9.03 -2.62
CA ILE A 78 3.24 9.07 -1.42
C ILE A 78 2.59 8.19 -0.37
N VAL A 79 3.34 7.24 0.20
CA VAL A 79 2.88 6.44 1.34
C VAL A 79 3.73 6.75 2.55
N VAL A 80 3.08 7.18 3.63
CA VAL A 80 3.68 7.48 4.92
C VAL A 80 2.78 6.97 6.05
N GLY A 81 3.34 6.86 7.25
CA GLY A 81 2.53 6.57 8.44
C GLY A 81 1.68 7.78 8.87
N VAL A 82 0.65 7.53 9.67
CA VAL A 82 -0.28 8.58 10.14
C VAL A 82 0.46 9.66 10.92
N GLN A 83 1.49 9.28 11.67
CA GLN A 83 2.31 10.21 12.46
C GLN A 83 3.00 11.28 11.60
N GLU A 84 3.43 10.94 10.38
CA GLU A 84 4.02 11.93 9.48
C GLU A 84 2.98 12.92 8.95
N GLY A 85 1.75 12.45 8.72
CA GLY A 85 0.60 13.33 8.38
C GLY A 85 0.28 14.33 9.49
N ILE A 86 0.45 13.92 10.76
CA ILE A 86 0.23 14.79 11.91
C ILE A 86 1.38 15.78 12.10
N ARG A 87 2.64 15.29 12.09
CA ARG A 87 3.82 16.08 12.47
C ARG A 87 4.34 16.99 11.36
N ASN A 88 4.30 16.51 10.11
CA ASN A 88 4.95 17.18 8.98
C ASN A 88 4.03 17.33 7.75
N PRO A 89 2.79 17.83 7.88
CA PRO A 89 1.84 17.92 6.76
C PRO A 89 2.34 18.79 5.61
N LYS A 90 2.94 19.96 5.92
CA LYS A 90 3.51 20.87 4.91
C LYS A 90 4.56 20.20 4.05
N ARG A 91 5.46 19.43 4.67
CA ARG A 91 6.52 18.69 3.97
C ARG A 91 5.94 17.65 3.00
N LEU A 92 4.83 17.00 3.37
CA LEU A 92 4.18 16.03 2.48
C LEU A 92 3.54 16.71 1.28
N ILE A 93 2.93 17.87 1.49
CA ILE A 93 2.36 18.69 0.42
C ILE A 93 3.47 19.23 -0.47
N GLU A 94 4.54 19.80 0.07
CA GLU A 94 5.70 20.25 -0.72
C GLU A 94 6.30 19.11 -1.55
N LYS A 95 6.41 17.90 -0.99
CA LYS A 95 6.83 16.73 -1.77
C LYS A 95 5.86 16.43 -2.92
N ALA A 96 4.55 16.51 -2.66
CA ALA A 96 3.50 16.36 -3.66
C ALA A 96 3.59 17.42 -4.78
N LEU A 97 4.08 18.63 -4.47
CA LEU A 97 4.27 19.72 -5.44
C LEU A 97 5.56 19.60 -6.26
N ASN A 98 6.63 19.04 -5.69
CA ASN A 98 7.98 19.03 -6.30
C ASN A 98 8.23 17.91 -7.33
N ASP A 99 7.21 17.12 -7.69
CA ASP A 99 7.25 16.09 -8.74
C ASP A 99 8.26 14.93 -8.61
N ASP A 100 9.07 14.89 -7.55
CA ASP A 100 10.05 13.83 -7.28
C ASP A 100 9.42 12.57 -6.65
N ILE A 101 8.26 12.16 -7.16
CA ILE A 101 7.47 11.05 -6.61
C ILE A 101 7.38 9.92 -7.63
N PRO A 102 7.67 8.66 -7.22
CA PRO A 102 7.47 7.52 -8.10
C PRO A 102 5.99 7.36 -8.43
N VAL A 103 5.69 7.21 -9.72
CA VAL A 103 4.34 6.87 -10.20
C VAL A 103 4.03 5.43 -9.81
N TYR A 104 2.89 5.21 -9.15
CA TYR A 104 2.47 3.87 -8.75
C TYR A 104 1.96 3.09 -9.97
N GLN A 105 2.77 2.16 -10.50
CA GLN A 105 2.32 1.23 -11.54
C GLN A 105 1.78 -0.01 -10.84
N GLY A 106 0.45 -0.17 -10.82
CA GLY A 106 -0.21 -1.35 -10.26
C GLY A 106 0.36 -2.61 -10.87
N GLY A 107 0.93 -3.46 -10.03
CA GLY A 107 1.73 -4.59 -10.47
C GLY A 107 2.85 -5.02 -9.52
N ASP A 108 3.07 -4.33 -8.39
CA ASP A 108 3.99 -4.83 -7.36
C ASP A 108 3.27 -5.82 -6.42
N SER A 109 2.87 -6.96 -6.98
CA SER A 109 2.80 -8.21 -6.20
C SER A 109 4.23 -8.64 -5.84
N SER A 110 4.90 -7.85 -5.02
CA SER A 110 6.04 -8.30 -4.22
C SER A 110 5.91 -7.72 -2.81
N ASN A 111 5.07 -8.41 -2.04
CA ASN A 111 5.18 -8.57 -0.60
C ASN A 111 6.45 -7.97 0.02
N ARG A 112 6.30 -6.84 0.70
CA ARG A 112 7.15 -6.47 1.84
C ARG A 112 6.27 -6.04 3.01
N ASP A 113 5.50 -6.99 3.51
CA ASP A 113 5.40 -7.11 4.96
C ASP A 113 6.79 -7.44 5.49
N LYS A 114 7.45 -6.46 6.11
CA LYS A 114 8.26 -6.59 7.33
C LYS A 114 9.02 -5.30 7.64
N MET A 115 8.49 -4.59 8.63
CA MET A 115 9.15 -4.02 9.81
C MET A 115 10.68 -3.78 9.74
N PRO A 116 11.17 -2.56 10.05
CA PRO A 116 12.61 -2.34 10.21
C PRO A 116 13.04 -2.86 11.59
N THR A 117 13.94 -3.84 11.62
CA THR A 117 14.89 -3.95 12.73
C THR A 117 16.27 -3.67 12.15
N SER A 118 16.86 -2.63 12.71
CA SER A 118 18.23 -2.15 12.53
C SER A 118 19.24 -3.27 12.34
N SER A 119 20.08 -3.17 11.30
CA SER A 119 21.53 -3.39 11.36
C SER A 119 22.14 -3.19 9.96
N GLU A 120 23.01 -2.19 9.89
CA GLU A 120 24.14 -1.98 8.99
C GLU A 120 24.39 -2.87 7.75
N ALA A 121 24.82 -2.14 6.71
CA ALA A 121 25.92 -2.45 5.81
C ALA A 121 25.67 -3.29 4.53
N THR A 122 26.04 -2.63 3.43
CA THR A 122 26.71 -3.18 2.24
C THR A 122 25.83 -3.56 1.05
N LYS A 123 26.01 -2.78 -0.03
CA LYS A 123 25.84 -3.12 -1.45
C LYS A 123 25.52 -4.59 -1.72
N GLN A 124 24.31 -4.91 -2.19
CA GLN A 124 24.06 -6.22 -2.82
C GLN A 124 23.20 -6.08 -4.08
N ASN A 125 23.79 -6.55 -5.18
CA ASN A 125 23.42 -6.30 -6.56
C ASN A 125 22.04 -6.88 -6.95
N PRO A 126 21.31 -6.20 -7.87
CA PRO A 126 19.98 -6.61 -8.38
C PRO A 126 19.96 -7.98 -9.07
N ILE A 127 21.13 -8.53 -9.41
CA ILE A 127 21.29 -9.81 -10.12
C ILE A 127 20.88 -11.01 -9.24
N TYR A 128 21.06 -10.95 -7.93
CA TYR A 128 20.73 -12.09 -7.04
C TYR A 128 19.21 -12.34 -6.95
N ARG A 129 18.38 -11.32 -7.21
CA ARG A 129 16.91 -11.45 -7.24
C ARG A 129 16.38 -12.18 -8.47
N HIS A 130 17.08 -12.12 -9.59
CA HIS A 130 16.66 -12.82 -10.81
C HIS A 130 16.99 -14.31 -10.78
N LEU A 131 17.97 -14.74 -9.97
CA LEU A 131 18.29 -16.15 -9.81
C LEU A 131 17.31 -16.88 -8.86
N MET A 132 16.76 -16.22 -7.84
CA MET A 132 15.75 -16.83 -6.94
C MET A 132 14.32 -16.84 -7.50
N ASN A 133 14.01 -16.03 -8.52
CA ASN A 133 12.73 -16.10 -9.24
C ASN A 133 12.72 -17.15 -10.38
N GLY A 134 13.87 -17.77 -10.69
CA GLY A 134 14.01 -18.76 -11.77
C GLY A 134 13.60 -20.20 -11.43
N VAL A 135 13.21 -20.50 -10.18
CA VAL A 135 12.86 -21.86 -9.73
C VAL A 135 11.37 -21.99 -9.35
N SER A 136 10.62 -20.89 -9.27
CA SER A 136 9.18 -20.91 -8.93
C SER A 136 8.24 -21.34 -10.07
N PHE A 137 8.75 -21.60 -11.28
CA PHE A 137 7.93 -22.18 -12.36
C PHE A 137 7.75 -23.72 -12.26
N MET A 138 8.36 -24.38 -11.26
CA MET A 138 8.18 -25.82 -10.99
C MET A 138 7.13 -26.11 -9.91
N VAL A 139 6.23 -25.17 -9.63
CA VAL A 139 5.16 -25.36 -8.64
C VAL A 139 3.85 -25.96 -9.21
N PRO A 140 3.49 -25.89 -10.52
CA PRO A 140 2.25 -26.51 -10.97
C PRO A 140 2.35 -28.00 -11.33
N PHE A 141 3.54 -28.63 -11.37
CA PHE A 141 3.66 -30.05 -11.77
C PHE A 141 3.68 -31.06 -10.61
N ILE A 142 3.93 -30.63 -9.36
CA ILE A 142 3.99 -31.55 -8.20
C ILE A 142 2.59 -31.84 -7.60
N VAL A 143 1.56 -31.08 -7.99
CA VAL A 143 0.18 -31.27 -7.50
C VAL A 143 -0.57 -32.39 -8.24
N VAL A 144 -0.08 -32.87 -9.39
CA VAL A 144 -0.74 -33.95 -10.15
C VAL A 144 -0.37 -35.35 -9.62
N GLY A 145 0.74 -35.51 -8.90
CA GLY A 145 1.16 -36.81 -8.36
C GLY A 145 0.41 -37.28 -7.11
N GLY A 146 -0.21 -36.37 -6.34
CA GLY A 146 -0.85 -36.69 -5.06
C GLY A 146 -2.25 -37.30 -5.19
N VAL A 147 -2.97 -37.02 -6.27
CA VAL A 147 -4.37 -37.46 -6.43
C VAL A 147 -4.46 -38.88 -6.99
N VAL A 148 -3.43 -39.35 -7.72
CA VAL A 148 -3.42 -40.72 -8.29
C VAL A 148 -3.05 -41.81 -7.28
N ASN A 149 -2.47 -41.47 -6.12
CA ASN A 149 -2.12 -42.47 -5.10
C ASN A 149 -3.15 -42.59 -3.95
N CYS A 150 -4.19 -41.75 -3.93
CA CYS A 150 -5.22 -41.80 -2.89
C CYS A 150 -6.31 -42.85 -3.16
N ASP A 151 -6.47 -43.29 -4.42
CA ASP A 151 -7.43 -44.35 -4.77
C ASP A 151 -6.94 -45.77 -4.40
N ARG A 152 -5.63 -45.94 -4.13
CA ARG A 152 -5.05 -47.27 -3.78
C ARG A 152 -4.95 -47.56 -2.28
N ILE A 153 -5.38 -46.61 -1.42
CA ILE A 153 -5.43 -46.81 0.04
C ILE A 153 -6.80 -47.30 0.50
N ASN A 154 -7.89 -46.99 -0.21
CA ASN A 154 -9.23 -47.40 0.22
C ASN A 154 -9.56 -48.87 -0.12
N SER A 155 -8.87 -49.47 -1.10
CA SER A 155 -9.00 -50.90 -1.45
C SER A 155 -8.32 -51.85 -0.44
N TRP A 156 -7.34 -51.37 0.35
CA TRP A 156 -6.59 -52.20 1.29
C TRP A 156 -7.23 -52.32 2.69
N ARG A 157 -8.33 -51.57 2.95
CA ARG A 157 -9.10 -51.63 4.21
C ARG A 157 -10.36 -52.50 4.12
N SER A 158 -10.58 -53.19 2.99
CA SER A 158 -11.74 -54.07 2.75
C SER A 158 -11.35 -55.56 2.55
N SER A 159 -10.09 -55.93 2.76
CA SER A 159 -9.64 -57.34 2.66
C SER A 159 -8.69 -57.74 3.79
N ARG A 160 -8.90 -57.18 4.98
CA ARG A 160 -8.33 -57.72 6.21
C ARG A 160 -9.33 -57.60 7.35
#